data_AF-A0A2G2VCN1-F1
#
_entry.id   AF-A0A2G2VCN1-F1
#
_cell.length_a   1.000
_cell.length_b   1.000
_cell.length_c   1.000
_cell.angle_alpha   90.00
_cell.angle_beta   90.00
_cell.angle_gamma   90.00
#
_symmetry.space_group_name_H-M   'P 1'
#
loop_
_entity.id
_entity.type
_entity.pdbx_description
1 polymer ?
#
loop_
_entity_poly.entity_id
_entity_poly.type
_entity_poly.pdbx_seq_one_letter_code
_entity_poly.pdbx_strand_id
1 'polypeptide(L)'
;MGAKGSSDDHLQLMSSFTTRRENAVVHSYKHSLSEAEAQSIAQHPGVVSVFPDPIFQLHTTRSWDFMRYHYDLLHDFPYSSGSNSTSSNGADTIIGIFDTGIWPESKSFNDKGIGPVPSRWKGTCTRGYDFKTSSCNRKLIVARFYDEPGEDNPPFVGTQTMQK
;
A
#
# COMPACT_ATOMS: atom_id res chain seq x y z
N MET A 1 14.42 -13.90 -28.66
CA MET A 1 14.11 -14.82 -27.54
C MET A 1 13.82 -13.97 -26.33
N GLY A 2 12.55 -13.77 -25.99
CA GLY A 2 12.16 -12.98 -24.81
C GLY A 2 12.40 -13.83 -23.55
N ALA A 3 13.23 -13.34 -22.63
CA ALA A 3 13.50 -14.02 -21.38
C ALA A 3 12.27 -13.95 -20.46
N LYS A 4 11.89 -15.09 -19.87
CA LYS A 4 10.90 -15.16 -18.79
C LYS A 4 11.55 -14.59 -17.53
N GLY A 5 11.33 -13.31 -17.26
CA GLY A 5 11.93 -12.64 -16.11
C GLY A 5 11.16 -12.90 -14.81
N SER A 6 11.87 -12.83 -13.68
CA SER A 6 11.31 -12.87 -12.32
C SER A 6 10.74 -11.52 -11.90
N SER A 7 9.98 -11.48 -10.80
CA SER A 7 9.54 -10.24 -10.14
C SER A 7 10.74 -9.34 -9.77
N ASP A 8 11.84 -9.94 -9.34
CA ASP A 8 13.07 -9.19 -9.02
C ASP A 8 13.68 -8.52 -10.25
N ASP A 9 13.63 -9.19 -11.41
CA ASP A 9 14.08 -8.64 -12.69
C ASP A 9 13.20 -7.45 -13.12
N HIS A 10 11.89 -7.53 -12.85
CA HIS A 10 10.97 -6.42 -13.09
C HIS A 10 11.33 -5.19 -12.25
N LEU A 11 11.58 -5.37 -10.95
CA LEU A 11 11.96 -4.27 -10.05
C LEU A 11 13.30 -3.65 -10.45
N GLN A 12 14.27 -4.49 -10.82
CA GLN A 12 15.57 -4.01 -11.30
C GLN A 12 15.41 -3.20 -12.60
N LEU A 13 14.59 -3.68 -13.53
CA LEU A 13 14.30 -2.98 -14.77
C LEU A 13 13.64 -1.61 -14.50
N MET A 14 12.61 -1.56 -13.66
CA MET A 14 11.89 -0.32 -13.32
C MET A 14 12.79 0.72 -12.63
N SER A 15 13.66 0.28 -11.71
CA SER A 15 14.63 1.18 -11.07
C SER A 15 15.62 1.78 -12.07
N SER A 16 16.03 1.00 -13.07
CA SER A 16 16.94 1.46 -14.13
C SER A 16 16.31 2.55 -15.02
N PHE A 17 15.00 2.47 -15.28
CA PHE A 17 14.29 3.45 -16.10
C PHE A 17 14.05 4.77 -15.35
N THR A 18 13.56 4.68 -14.12
CA THR A 18 13.24 5.85 -13.28
C THR A 18 14.48 6.66 -12.93
N THR A 19 15.62 6.01 -12.70
CA THR A 19 16.90 6.70 -12.43
C THR A 19 17.45 7.44 -13.65
N ARG A 20 17.15 6.96 -14.87
CA ARG A 20 17.73 7.51 -16.11
C ARG A 20 16.95 8.68 -16.71
N ARG A 21 15.66 8.84 -16.39
CA ARG A 21 14.81 9.87 -16.98
C ARG A 21 13.82 10.42 -15.97
N GLU A 22 14.18 11.56 -15.38
CA GLU A 22 13.33 12.33 -14.46
C GLU A 22 11.95 12.69 -15.07
N ASN A 23 11.87 12.83 -16.40
CA ASN A 23 10.64 13.20 -17.14
C ASN A 23 10.05 12.05 -17.98
N ALA A 24 10.25 10.79 -17.57
CA ALA A 24 9.64 9.67 -18.28
C ALA A 24 8.11 9.69 -18.12
N VAL A 25 7.39 9.71 -19.24
CA VAL A 25 5.92 9.50 -19.25
C VAL A 25 5.66 8.00 -19.36
N VAL A 26 5.02 7.44 -18.33
CA VAL A 26 4.61 6.04 -18.30
C VAL A 26 3.11 5.98 -18.62
N HIS A 27 2.76 5.22 -19.66
CA HIS A 27 1.37 4.87 -19.96
C HIS A 27 1.09 3.46 -19.45
N SER A 28 0.05 3.32 -18.63
CA SER A 28 -0.40 2.02 -18.11
C SER A 28 -1.76 1.64 -18.70
N TYR A 29 -1.89 0.38 -19.07
CA TYR A 29 -3.13 -0.23 -19.55
C TYR A 29 -3.32 -1.55 -18.79
N LYS A 30 -4.57 -1.87 -18.40
CA LYS A 30 -4.89 -3.10 -17.67
C LYS A 30 -5.66 -4.05 -18.58
N HIS A 31 -5.11 -5.25 -18.79
CA HIS A 31 -5.79 -6.35 -19.48
C HIS A 31 -5.26 -7.68 -18.91
N SER A 32 -6.15 -8.63 -18.64
CA SER A 32 -5.76 -10.00 -18.32
C SER A 32 -5.44 -10.75 -19.59
N LEU A 33 -4.26 -11.38 -19.66
CA LEU A 33 -3.80 -12.13 -20.83
C LEU A 33 -3.70 -13.61 -20.48
N SER A 34 -4.07 -14.48 -21.42
CA SER A 34 -3.70 -15.90 -21.35
C SER A 34 -2.20 -16.08 -21.50
N GLU A 35 -1.67 -17.22 -21.07
CA GLU A 35 -0.25 -17.54 -21.22
C GLU A 35 0.20 -17.48 -22.69
N ALA A 36 -0.63 -17.97 -23.62
CA ALA A 36 -0.36 -17.93 -25.05
C ALA A 36 -0.29 -16.49 -25.60
N GLU A 37 -1.20 -15.61 -25.17
CA GLU A 37 -1.21 -14.20 -25.55
C GLU A 37 0.01 -13.46 -24.98
N ALA A 38 0.35 -13.71 -23.72
CA ALA A 38 1.54 -13.12 -23.09
C ALA A 38 2.82 -13.53 -23.82
N GLN A 39 2.94 -14.80 -24.24
CA GLN A 39 4.07 -15.28 -25.04
C GLN A 39 4.13 -14.65 -26.44
N SER A 40 2.98 -14.44 -27.07
CA SER A 40 2.88 -13.76 -28.36
C SER A 40 3.35 -12.30 -28.25
N ILE A 41 2.88 -11.57 -27.24
CA ILE A 41 3.28 -10.18 -26.98
C ILE A 41 4.77 -10.07 -26.66
N ALA A 42 5.34 -11.02 -25.91
CA ALA A 42 6.77 -11.04 -25.59
C ALA A 42 7.68 -11.11 -26.84
N GLN A 43 7.15 -11.53 -28.00
CA GLN A 43 7.87 -11.58 -29.27
C GLN A 43 7.65 -10.34 -30.14
N HIS A 44 6.76 -9.42 -29.72
CA HIS A 44 6.41 -8.27 -30.52
C HIS A 44 7.52 -7.20 -30.52
N PRO A 45 7.87 -6.61 -31.67
CA PRO A 45 8.86 -5.55 -31.74
C PRO A 45 8.49 -4.36 -30.83
N GLY A 46 9.43 -3.91 -30.00
CA GLY A 46 9.21 -2.82 -29.05
C GLY A 46 8.83 -3.26 -27.63
N VAL A 47 8.49 -4.53 -27.42
CA VAL A 47 8.32 -5.10 -26.08
C VAL A 47 9.70 -5.45 -25.52
N VAL A 48 10.06 -4.81 -24.40
CA VAL A 48 11.36 -5.02 -23.73
C VAL A 48 11.36 -6.33 -22.93
N SER A 49 10.29 -6.58 -22.18
CA SER A 49 10.12 -7.76 -21.33
C SER A 49 8.66 -7.96 -20.93
N VAL A 50 8.32 -9.20 -20.58
CA VAL A 50 7.01 -9.60 -20.04
C VAL A 50 7.25 -10.42 -18.77
N PHE A 51 6.52 -10.10 -17.71
CA PHE A 51 6.64 -10.75 -16.41
C PHE A 51 5.25 -11.23 -15.97
N PRO A 52 5.14 -12.43 -15.35
CA PRO A 52 3.89 -12.85 -14.73
C PRO A 52 3.57 -11.93 -13.55
N ASP A 53 2.28 -11.61 -13.37
CA ASP A 53 1.79 -10.88 -12.20
C ASP A 53 1.70 -11.85 -11.00
N PRO A 54 2.50 -11.70 -9.93
CA PRO A 54 2.53 -12.64 -8.83
C PRO A 54 1.44 -12.35 -7.80
N ILE A 55 0.85 -13.41 -7.23
CA ILE A 55 0.01 -13.30 -6.04
C ILE A 55 0.92 -13.14 -4.81
N PHE A 56 0.79 -12.03 -4.10
CA PHE A 56 1.53 -11.77 -2.87
C PHE A 56 0.84 -12.38 -1.64
N GLN A 57 1.62 -12.92 -0.71
CA GLN A 57 1.13 -13.41 0.57
C GLN A 57 1.30 -12.35 1.67
N LEU A 58 0.37 -12.29 2.62
CA LEU A 58 0.46 -11.40 3.77
C LEU A 58 1.59 -11.84 4.71
N HIS A 59 2.49 -10.93 5.04
CA HIS A 59 3.73 -11.26 5.79
C HIS A 59 3.81 -10.70 7.22
N THR A 60 2.77 -10.07 7.77
CA THR A 60 2.90 -9.22 8.98
C THR A 60 2.45 -9.87 10.29
N THR A 61 2.82 -11.14 10.48
CA THR A 61 2.80 -11.93 11.72
C THR A 61 3.17 -11.22 13.03
N ARG A 62 4.43 -10.77 13.07
CA ARG A 62 5.18 -10.52 14.33
C ARG A 62 6.23 -9.42 14.16
N SER A 63 6.00 -8.48 13.25
CA SER A 63 7.03 -7.53 12.78
C SER A 63 7.67 -6.73 13.92
N TRP A 64 6.90 -6.34 14.94
CA TRP A 64 7.42 -5.57 16.08
C TRP A 64 8.28 -6.41 17.03
N ASP A 65 7.87 -7.63 17.37
CA ASP A 65 8.69 -8.54 18.18
C ASP A 65 9.98 -8.89 17.43
N PHE A 66 9.89 -9.19 16.12
CA PHE A 66 11.04 -9.45 15.26
C PHE A 66 12.02 -8.27 15.26
N MET A 67 11.54 -7.04 15.05
CA MET A 67 12.37 -5.84 15.09
C MET A 67 13.01 -5.61 16.46
N ARG A 68 12.28 -5.89 17.56
CA ARG A 68 12.81 -5.74 18.91
C ARG A 68 13.97 -6.69 19.17
N TYR A 69 13.82 -7.97 18.82
CA TYR A 69 14.82 -8.99 19.11
C TYR A 69 16.04 -8.93 18.19
N HIS A 70 15.88 -8.48 16.93
CA HIS A 70 16.97 -8.53 15.96
C HIS A 70 17.75 -7.23 15.84
N TYR A 71 17.17 -6.08 16.19
CA TYR A 71 17.81 -4.80 15.90
C TYR A 71 17.96 -3.87 17.12
N ASP A 72 17.53 -4.27 18.32
CA ASP A 72 17.58 -3.44 19.55
C ASP A 72 17.02 -2.01 19.38
N LEU A 73 16.19 -1.78 18.34
CA LEU A 73 15.73 -0.45 17.92
C LEU A 73 14.67 0.16 18.84
N LEU A 74 14.20 -0.58 19.84
CA LEU A 74 13.10 -0.18 20.70
C LEU A 74 13.52 0.13 22.14
N HIS A 75 14.81 0.35 22.41
CA HIS A 75 15.23 0.74 23.75
C HIS A 75 14.89 2.21 24.09
N ASP A 76 14.74 3.09 23.09
CA ASP A 76 14.54 4.53 23.30
C ASP A 76 13.39 5.15 22.48
N PHE A 77 12.20 4.51 22.46
CA PHE A 77 10.98 5.25 22.16
C PHE A 77 10.28 5.59 23.48
N PRO A 78 10.61 6.72 24.13
CA PRO A 78 9.84 7.16 25.27
C PRO A 78 8.43 7.47 24.77
N TYR A 79 7.49 6.59 25.08
CA TYR A 79 6.07 6.89 25.03
C TYR A 79 5.78 7.87 26.17
N SER A 80 6.29 9.10 26.05
CA SER A 80 5.99 10.17 26.97
C SER A 80 4.55 10.57 26.71
N SER A 81 3.63 10.04 27.52
CA SER A 81 2.20 10.43 27.58
C SER A 81 1.97 11.87 28.06
N GLY A 82 2.95 12.74 27.87
CA GLY A 82 2.95 14.13 28.28
C GLY A 82 4.32 14.72 27.98
N SER A 83 4.47 15.43 26.87
CA SER A 83 5.56 16.37 26.72
C SER A 83 5.23 17.37 25.62
N ASN A 84 5.37 18.64 25.96
CA ASN A 84 5.48 19.75 25.02
C ASN A 84 6.74 19.54 24.16
N SER A 85 6.72 18.58 23.23
CA SER A 85 7.74 18.47 22.20
C SER A 85 7.27 19.22 20.97
N THR A 86 7.90 20.37 20.74
CA THR A 86 7.81 21.20 19.53
C THR A 86 8.45 20.52 18.30
N SER A 87 8.85 19.26 18.39
CA SER A 87 9.23 18.45 17.24
C SER A 87 7.98 17.99 16.50
N SER A 88 7.91 18.27 15.21
CA SER A 88 6.91 17.73 14.31
C SER A 88 6.97 16.19 14.30
N ASN A 89 6.23 15.55 15.22
CA ASN A 89 6.21 14.10 15.46
C ASN A 89 5.52 13.33 14.30
N GLY A 90 5.97 13.52 13.06
CA GLY A 90 5.39 12.95 11.85
C GLY A 90 4.00 13.47 11.51
N ALA A 91 3.52 14.54 12.16
CA ALA A 91 2.15 15.05 12.02
C ALA A 91 1.77 15.50 10.60
N ASP A 92 2.74 15.78 9.73
CA ASP A 92 2.52 16.11 8.32
C ASP A 92 2.95 14.97 7.36
N THR A 93 3.34 13.81 7.87
CA THR A 93 3.65 12.64 7.05
C THR A 93 2.41 11.78 6.87
N ILE A 94 2.11 11.40 5.61
CA ILE A 94 0.98 10.53 5.28
C ILE A 94 1.53 9.20 4.80
N ILE A 95 1.14 8.12 5.48
CA ILE A 95 1.57 6.75 5.16
C ILE A 95 0.38 6.05 4.49
N GLY A 96 0.57 5.65 3.23
CA GLY A 96 -0.37 4.80 2.51
C GLY A 96 -0.08 3.33 2.79
N ILE A 97 -1.13 2.56 3.07
CA ILE A 97 -1.03 1.12 3.30
C ILE A 97 -1.94 0.43 2.30
N PHE A 98 -1.39 -0.53 1.56
CA PHE A 98 -2.14 -1.45 0.69
C PHE A 98 -2.26 -2.77 1.46
N ASP A 99 -3.47 -3.09 1.89
CA ASP A 99 -3.78 -4.25 2.72
C ASP A 99 -5.17 -4.80 2.33
N THR A 100 -5.59 -5.87 2.98
CA THR A 100 -6.91 -6.51 2.76
C THR A 100 -8.08 -5.73 3.34
N GLY A 101 -7.83 -4.68 4.13
CA GLY A 101 -8.89 -3.86 4.70
C GLY A 101 -8.44 -3.05 5.90
N ILE A 102 -9.42 -2.54 6.65
CA ILE A 102 -9.17 -1.75 7.84
C ILE A 102 -10.33 -1.85 8.83
N TRP A 103 -10.02 -1.78 10.13
CA TRP A 103 -11.00 -1.72 11.21
C TRP A 103 -11.01 -0.31 11.84
N PRO A 104 -11.83 0.63 11.32
CA PRO A 104 -11.77 2.04 11.71
C PRO A 104 -12.14 2.29 13.18
N GLU A 105 -12.91 1.40 13.82
CA GLU A 105 -13.33 1.51 15.22
C GLU A 105 -12.21 1.16 16.21
N SER A 106 -11.06 0.68 15.73
CA SER A 106 -9.95 0.26 16.58
C SER A 106 -9.37 1.47 17.32
N LYS A 107 -9.03 1.29 18.60
CA LYS A 107 -8.41 2.34 19.43
C LYS A 107 -7.12 2.89 18.81
N SER A 108 -6.43 2.10 17.98
CA SER A 108 -5.22 2.52 17.24
C SER A 108 -5.48 3.65 16.24
N PHE A 109 -6.74 3.83 15.81
CA PHE A 109 -7.16 4.90 14.90
C PHE A 109 -7.91 6.03 15.61
N ASN A 110 -7.83 6.12 16.94
CA ASN A 110 -8.38 7.25 17.68
C ASN A 110 -7.63 8.55 17.32
N ASP A 111 -8.37 9.62 17.09
CA ASP A 111 -7.83 10.90 16.62
C ASP A 111 -7.66 11.97 17.71
N LYS A 112 -7.85 11.59 18.99
CA LYS A 112 -7.68 12.49 20.13
C LYS A 112 -6.23 13.00 20.19
N GLY A 113 -6.07 14.32 20.21
CA GLY A 113 -4.76 14.97 20.20
C GLY A 113 -4.11 15.08 18.81
N ILE A 114 -4.76 14.59 17.75
CA ILE A 114 -4.30 14.75 16.37
C ILE A 114 -4.86 16.06 15.79
N GLY A 115 -3.98 16.87 15.18
CA GLY A 115 -4.33 18.12 14.50
C GLY A 115 -5.20 17.91 13.25
N PRO A 116 -5.56 18.99 12.53
CA PRO A 116 -6.35 18.89 11.31
C PRO A 116 -5.62 18.10 10.21
N VAL A 117 -6.39 17.51 9.30
CA VAL A 117 -5.84 16.86 8.10
C VAL A 117 -5.07 17.90 7.27
N PRO A 118 -3.84 17.60 6.79
CA PRO A 118 -3.07 18.53 5.98
C PRO A 118 -3.85 19.02 4.77
N SER A 119 -3.87 20.33 4.53
CA SER A 119 -4.65 20.96 3.45
C SER A 119 -4.23 20.51 2.04
N ARG A 120 -2.98 20.02 1.90
CA ARG A 120 -2.46 19.40 0.67
C ARG A 120 -3.12 18.06 0.35
N TRP A 121 -3.76 17.41 1.31
CA TRP A 121 -4.39 16.11 1.13
C TRP A 121 -5.68 16.24 0.32
N LYS A 122 -5.83 15.41 -0.71
CA LYS A 122 -7.01 15.39 -1.61
C LYS A 122 -7.68 14.01 -1.67
N GLY A 123 -7.21 13.04 -0.90
CA GLY A 123 -7.81 11.71 -0.85
C GLY A 123 -9.17 11.75 -0.16
N THR A 124 -10.04 10.80 -0.53
CA THR A 124 -11.41 10.72 -0.03
C THR A 124 -11.68 9.34 0.56
N CYS A 125 -12.53 9.27 1.58
CA CYS A 125 -13.01 8.00 2.09
C CYS A 125 -14.17 7.50 1.24
N THR A 126 -13.96 6.37 0.57
CA THR A 126 -14.95 5.72 -0.28
C THR A 126 -15.90 4.89 0.59
N ARG A 127 -17.20 4.97 0.31
CA ARG A 127 -18.20 4.10 0.95
C ARG A 127 -18.02 2.67 0.44
N GLY A 128 -17.89 1.72 1.37
CA GLY A 128 -17.89 0.28 1.09
C GLY A 128 -19.12 -0.39 1.69
N TYR A 129 -19.13 -1.74 1.67
CA TYR A 129 -20.21 -2.56 2.22
C TYR A 129 -20.42 -2.29 3.72
N ASP A 130 -19.36 -2.44 4.53
CA ASP A 130 -19.34 -2.18 5.97
C ASP A 130 -18.53 -0.93 6.36
N PHE A 131 -18.27 -0.03 5.39
CA PHE A 131 -17.46 1.17 5.61
C PHE A 131 -18.22 2.43 5.19
N LYS A 132 -18.44 3.35 6.14
CA LYS A 132 -19.08 4.64 5.86
C LYS A 132 -18.02 5.69 5.57
N THR A 133 -18.36 6.71 4.79
CA THR A 133 -17.49 7.87 4.60
C THR A 133 -17.12 8.55 5.93
N SER A 134 -18.03 8.48 6.91
CA SER A 134 -17.85 8.97 8.29
C SER A 134 -16.98 8.07 9.18
N SER A 135 -16.53 6.90 8.70
CA SER A 135 -15.61 6.03 9.44
C SER A 135 -14.18 6.57 9.44
N CYS A 136 -13.88 7.53 8.56
CA CYS A 136 -12.64 8.28 8.57
C CYS A 136 -12.66 9.45 9.57
N ASN A 137 -11.48 9.80 10.06
CA ASN A 137 -11.28 10.85 11.05
C ASN A 137 -9.91 11.54 10.82
N ARG A 138 -9.38 12.30 11.81
CA ARG A 138 -8.09 12.98 11.61
C ARG A 138 -6.87 12.05 11.65
N LYS A 139 -7.04 10.79 12.05
CA LYS A 139 -6.00 9.74 12.03
C LYS A 139 -6.09 8.85 10.79
N LEU A 140 -7.28 8.32 10.50
CA LEU A 140 -7.60 7.61 9.26
C LEU A 140 -8.22 8.60 8.28
N ILE A 141 -7.38 9.26 7.49
CA ILE A 141 -7.80 10.39 6.63
C ILE A 141 -8.25 9.96 5.22
N VAL A 142 -8.06 8.69 4.86
CA VAL A 142 -8.46 8.08 3.58
C VAL A 142 -8.70 6.59 3.76
N ALA A 143 -9.69 6.07 3.04
CA ALA A 143 -9.88 4.64 2.86
C ALA A 143 -10.50 4.42 1.48
N ARG A 144 -9.92 3.52 0.69
CA ARG A 144 -10.40 3.14 -0.62
C ARG A 144 -10.11 1.67 -0.84
N PHE A 145 -11.01 1.01 -1.54
CA PHE A 145 -10.86 -0.36 -2.00
C PHE A 145 -10.85 -0.37 -3.54
N TYR A 146 -10.27 -1.42 -4.11
CA TYR A 146 -10.18 -1.61 -5.56
C TYR A 146 -10.58 -3.05 -5.86
N ASP A 147 -11.67 -3.21 -6.60
CA ASP A 147 -12.20 -4.54 -6.94
C ASP A 147 -11.46 -5.09 -8.15
N GLU A 148 -11.39 -6.41 -8.24
CA GLU A 148 -11.01 -7.04 -9.49
C GLU A 148 -12.15 -6.92 -10.51
N PRO A 149 -11.87 -6.47 -11.75
CA PRO A 149 -12.90 -6.41 -12.77
C PRO A 149 -13.39 -7.82 -13.09
N GLY A 150 -14.65 -8.11 -12.77
CA GLY A 150 -15.29 -9.40 -13.05
C GLY A 150 -15.85 -10.15 -11.84
N GLU A 151 -15.60 -9.67 -10.61
CA GLU A 151 -16.29 -10.20 -9.42
C GLU A 151 -17.43 -9.26 -8.99
N ASP A 152 -18.67 -9.73 -9.12
CA ASP A 152 -19.90 -9.03 -8.71
C ASP A 152 -20.12 -8.99 -7.18
N ASN A 153 -19.06 -9.18 -6.39
CA ASN A 153 -19.13 -9.08 -4.94
C ASN A 153 -18.23 -7.92 -4.47
N PRO A 154 -18.78 -6.89 -3.80
CA PRO A 154 -17.94 -5.89 -3.18
C PRO A 154 -17.05 -6.59 -2.14
N PRO A 155 -15.71 -6.42 -2.20
CA PRO A 155 -14.82 -7.05 -1.27
C PRO A 155 -15.17 -6.59 0.15
N PHE A 156 -15.11 -7.52 1.08
CA PHE A 156 -15.20 -7.23 2.49
C PHE A 156 -14.07 -6.25 2.86
N VAL A 157 -14.40 -4.98 3.07
CA VAL A 157 -13.46 -3.98 3.64
C VAL A 157 -13.12 -4.30 5.10
N GLY A 158 -13.79 -5.29 5.68
CA GLY A 158 -13.38 -5.93 6.93
C GLY A 158 -13.53 -7.45 6.86
N THR A 159 -12.43 -8.19 6.74
CA THR A 159 -12.17 -9.31 7.67
C THR A 159 -10.73 -9.83 7.61
N GLN A 160 -10.20 -10.03 8.82
CA GLN A 160 -8.98 -10.74 9.26
C GLN A 160 -7.59 -10.21 8.86
N THR A 161 -7.09 -9.26 9.66
CA THR A 161 -5.71 -9.32 10.18
C THR A 161 -5.65 -8.83 11.64
N MET A 162 -5.28 -9.74 12.54
CA MET A 162 -4.97 -9.62 13.98
C MET A 162 -5.82 -8.70 14.86
N GLN A 163 -6.79 -9.34 15.55
CA GLN A 163 -7.11 -8.96 16.92
C GLN A 163 -5.82 -9.06 17.76
N LYS A 164 -5.56 -8.04 18.58
CA LYS A 164 -4.61 -8.13 19.68
C LYS A 164 -5.02 -9.23 20.66
#